data_AF-A0A934NF25-F1
#
_entry.id   AF-A0A934NF25-F1
#
_cell.length_a   1.000
_cell.length_b   1.000
_cell.length_c   1.000
_cell.angle_alpha   90.00
_cell.angle_beta   90.00
_cell.angle_gamma   90.00
#
_symmetry.space_group_name_H-M   'P 1'
#
loop_
_entity.id
_entity.type
_entity.pdbx_description
1 polymer ?
#
loop_
_entity_poly.entity_id
_entity_poly.type
_entity_poly.pdbx_seq_one_letter_code
_entity_poly.pdbx_strand_id
1 'polypeptide(L)'
;MAPLAAAIQTAASVDPDVAADWAAIAVTQRVGKGRLMERLAARGDLASNLTVQRATDLVVVLFSHETFLGLTTGCGWTTEEYKAWLFETLCAQLLADRSHAEQVGAADGLSFQAALKPS
;
A
#
# COMPACT_ATOMS: atom_id res chain seq x y z
N MET A 1 -5.21 8.57 9.12
CA MET A 1 -4.51 8.30 10.39
C MET A 1 -3.07 8.81 10.32
N ALA A 2 -2.86 10.11 10.12
CA ALA A 2 -1.55 10.72 9.84
C ALA A 2 -0.77 11.26 11.07
N PRO A 3 -1.39 11.72 12.17
CA PRO A 3 -0.61 12.27 13.29
C PRO A 3 0.14 11.22 14.12
N LEU A 4 -0.33 9.97 14.12
CA LEU A 4 0.11 8.97 15.08
C LEU A 4 1.45 8.32 14.70
N ALA A 5 1.72 8.06 13.42
CA ALA A 5 2.94 7.35 12.99
C ALA A 5 4.21 8.20 13.18
N ALA A 6 4.19 9.47 12.78
CA ALA A 6 5.32 10.38 12.98
C ALA A 6 5.58 10.69 14.46
N ALA A 7 4.52 10.83 15.26
CA ALA A 7 4.62 10.99 16.72
C ALA A 7 5.20 9.74 17.38
N ILE A 8 4.81 8.54 16.92
CA ILE A 8 5.37 7.27 17.41
C ILE A 8 6.83 7.10 17.00
N GLN A 9 7.23 7.49 15.79
CA GLN A 9 8.65 7.43 15.36
C GLN A 9 9.53 8.33 16.25
N THR A 10 9.00 9.49 16.63
CA THR A 10 9.67 10.44 17.54
C THR A 10 9.66 9.95 18.99
N ALA A 11 8.61 9.26 19.43
CA ALA A 11 8.54 8.67 20.77
C ALA A 11 9.43 7.42 20.89
N ALA A 12 9.48 6.59 19.85
CA ALA A 12 10.30 5.37 19.77
C ALA A 12 11.81 5.66 19.78
N SER A 13 12.25 6.88 19.44
CA SER A 13 13.65 7.29 19.60
C SER A 13 14.01 7.65 21.04
N VAL A 14 13.01 7.79 21.92
CA VAL A 14 13.16 8.19 23.33
C VAL A 14 12.75 7.07 24.30
N ASP A 15 11.83 6.18 23.89
CA ASP A 15 11.33 5.06 24.69
C ASP A 15 11.46 3.72 23.91
N PRO A 16 12.33 2.80 24.37
CA PRO A 16 12.53 1.49 23.74
C PRO A 16 11.29 0.58 23.74
N ASP A 17 10.39 0.71 24.72
CA ASP A 17 9.19 -0.14 24.81
C ASP A 17 8.17 0.26 23.75
N VAL A 18 8.04 1.57 23.48
CA VAL A 18 7.24 2.10 22.37
C VAL A 18 7.79 1.67 21.01
N ALA A 19 9.11 1.55 20.88
CA ALA A 19 9.75 1.03 19.67
C ALA A 19 9.44 -0.46 19.44
N ALA A 20 9.43 -1.27 20.50
CA ALA A 20 9.11 -2.69 20.43
C ALA A 20 7.64 -2.95 20.04
N ASP A 21 6.70 -2.20 20.62
CA ASP A 21 5.27 -2.29 20.27
C ASP A 21 5.01 -1.89 18.82
N TRP A 22 5.68 -0.84 18.34
CA TRP A 22 5.57 -0.41 16.94
C TRP A 22 6.15 -1.43 15.97
N ALA A 23 7.28 -2.04 16.30
CA ALA A 23 7.86 -3.13 15.52
C ALA A 23 6.91 -4.34 15.45
N ALA A 24 6.22 -4.68 16.55
CA ALA A 24 5.22 -5.75 16.57
C ALA A 24 4.01 -5.45 15.66
N ILE A 25 3.55 -4.20 15.62
CA ILE A 25 2.51 -3.74 14.69
C ILE A 25 2.98 -3.85 13.25
N ALA A 26 4.20 -3.40 12.94
CA ALA A 26 4.77 -3.48 11.60
C ALA A 26 4.92 -4.93 11.11
N VAL A 27 5.37 -5.84 12.00
CA VAL A 27 5.44 -7.29 11.72
C VAL A 27 4.04 -7.85 11.45
N THR A 28 3.06 -7.53 12.28
CA THR A 28 1.67 -7.99 12.11
C THR A 28 1.09 -7.50 10.78
N GLN A 29 1.33 -6.24 10.43
CA GLN A 29 0.90 -5.67 9.17
C GLN A 29 1.59 -6.35 7.97
N ARG A 30 2.88 -6.65 8.07
CA ARG A 30 3.63 -7.37 7.03
C ARG A 30 3.10 -8.78 6.84
N VAL A 31 2.82 -9.52 7.93
CA VAL A 31 2.20 -10.85 7.87
C VAL A 31 0.82 -10.78 7.23
N GLY A 32 -0.01 -9.81 7.60
CA GLY A 32 -1.32 -9.61 6.99
C GLY A 32 -1.25 -9.35 5.48
N LYS A 33 -0.33 -8.49 5.05
CA LYS A 33 -0.04 -8.22 3.63
C LYS A 33 0.48 -9.47 2.91
N GLY A 34 1.32 -10.27 3.56
CA GLY A 34 1.80 -11.56 3.03
C GLY A 34 0.67 -12.54 2.74
N ARG A 35 -0.25 -12.72 3.70
CA ARG A 35 -1.43 -13.58 3.52
C ARG A 35 -2.33 -13.13 2.37
N LEU A 36 -2.42 -11.82 2.12
CA LEU A 36 -3.16 -11.31 0.96
C LEU A 36 -2.50 -11.74 -0.35
N MET A 37 -1.17 -11.65 -0.44
CA MET A 37 -0.42 -12.09 -1.63
C MET A 37 -0.48 -13.60 -1.84
N GLU A 38 -0.46 -14.40 -0.77
CA GLU A 38 -0.69 -15.85 -0.83
C GLU A 38 -2.05 -16.18 -1.45
N ARG A 39 -3.11 -15.46 -1.06
CA ARG A 39 -4.45 -15.64 -1.61
C ARG A 39 -4.53 -15.28 -3.09
N LEU A 40 -3.86 -14.20 -3.50
CA LEU A 40 -3.77 -13.83 -4.92
C LEU A 40 -3.04 -14.91 -5.73
N ALA A 41 -1.92 -15.41 -5.22
CA ALA A 41 -1.17 -16.49 -5.86
C ALA A 41 -1.99 -17.78 -5.98
N ALA A 42 -2.69 -18.18 -4.91
CA ALA A 42 -3.53 -19.38 -4.91
C ALA A 42 -4.70 -19.32 -5.90
N ARG A 43 -5.15 -18.11 -6.26
CA ARG A 43 -6.21 -17.88 -7.24
C ARG A 43 -5.68 -17.73 -8.67
N GLY A 44 -4.35 -17.69 -8.87
CA GLY A 44 -3.74 -17.36 -10.16
C GLY A 44 -3.90 -15.89 -10.56
N ASP A 45 -4.30 -15.02 -9.62
CA ASP A 45 -4.50 -13.60 -9.85
C ASP A 45 -3.19 -12.80 -9.74
N LEU A 46 -2.15 -13.37 -9.13
CA LEU A 46 -0.83 -12.74 -8.96
C LEU A 46 -0.04 -12.78 -10.28
N ALA A 47 0.64 -11.68 -10.61
CA ALA A 47 1.50 -11.58 -11.78
C ALA A 47 2.54 -12.73 -11.83
N SER A 48 2.67 -13.38 -12.99
CA SER A 48 3.46 -14.61 -13.15
C SER A 48 4.96 -14.44 -12.93
N ASN A 49 5.46 -13.20 -13.03
CA ASN A 49 6.85 -12.83 -12.78
C ASN A 49 7.14 -12.53 -11.29
N LEU A 50 6.14 -12.62 -10.40
CA LEU A 50 6.31 -12.31 -8.98
C LEU A 50 6.20 -13.55 -8.09
N THR A 51 7.07 -13.59 -7.08
CA THR A 51 6.89 -14.45 -5.92
C THR A 51 6.00 -13.75 -4.89
N VAL A 52 5.32 -14.53 -4.03
CA VAL A 52 4.53 -14.00 -2.90
C VAL A 52 5.38 -13.07 -2.01
N GLN A 53 6.63 -13.45 -1.76
CA GLN A 53 7.56 -12.62 -0.98
C GLN A 53 7.82 -11.27 -1.66
N ARG A 54 8.16 -11.27 -2.96
CA ARG A 54 8.42 -10.04 -3.70
C ARG A 54 7.18 -9.15 -3.77
N ALA A 55 6.01 -9.74 -4.00
CA ALA A 55 4.74 -9.04 -3.99
C ALA A 55 4.46 -8.38 -2.62
N THR A 56 4.77 -9.08 -1.54
CA THR A 56 4.63 -8.56 -0.17
C THR A 56 5.56 -7.39 0.09
N ASP A 57 6.81 -7.48 -0.37
CA ASP A 57 7.78 -6.39 -0.24
C ASP A 57 7.28 -5.11 -0.94
N LEU A 58 6.76 -5.24 -2.16
CA LEU A 58 6.18 -4.12 -2.90
C LEU A 58 5.01 -3.48 -2.15
N VAL A 59 4.05 -4.30 -1.69
CA VAL A 59 2.88 -3.79 -0.93
C VAL A 59 3.33 -3.07 0.34
N VAL A 60 4.30 -3.62 1.09
CA VAL A 60 4.79 -3.01 2.33
C VAL A 60 5.40 -1.63 2.08
N VAL A 61 6.23 -1.50 1.03
CA VAL A 61 6.87 -0.22 0.68
C VAL A 61 5.85 0.79 0.17
N LEU A 62 4.96 0.38 -0.73
CA LEU A 62 3.98 1.27 -1.33
C LEU A 62 2.93 1.76 -0.32
N PHE A 63 2.56 0.94 0.67
CA PHE A 63 1.68 1.34 1.79
C PHE A 63 2.41 2.04 2.95
N SER A 64 3.71 2.27 2.83
CA SER A 64 4.49 2.87 3.94
C SER A 64 4.07 4.32 4.19
N HIS A 65 4.32 4.77 5.43
CA HIS A 65 4.02 6.15 5.81
C HIS A 65 4.92 7.14 5.06
N GLU A 66 6.15 6.74 4.79
CA GLU A 66 7.16 7.48 4.05
C GLU A 66 6.69 7.74 2.62
N THR A 67 6.13 6.73 1.93
CA THR A 67 5.55 6.90 0.59
C THR A 67 4.37 7.88 0.63
N PHE A 68 3.49 7.75 1.63
CA PHE A 68 2.36 8.66 1.81
C PHE A 68 2.79 10.11 2.04
N LEU A 69 3.72 10.36 2.97
CA LEU A 69 4.21 11.71 3.26
C LEU A 69 5.04 12.28 2.11
N GLY A 70 5.86 11.45 1.47
CA GLY A 70 6.66 11.85 0.32
C GLY A 70 5.78 12.41 -0.80
N LEU A 71 4.68 11.73 -1.12
CA LEU A 71 3.77 12.18 -2.18
C LEU A 71 2.85 13.32 -1.73
N THR A 72 2.27 13.24 -0.53
CA THR A 72 1.30 14.26 -0.09
C THR A 72 1.95 15.54 0.41
N THR A 73 2.93 15.43 1.29
CA THR A 73 3.61 16.60 1.88
C THR A 73 4.79 17.04 1.03
N GLY A 74 5.55 16.10 0.46
CA GLY A 74 6.71 16.41 -0.38
C GLY A 74 6.34 16.84 -1.80
N CYS A 75 5.44 16.11 -2.46
CA CYS A 75 5.02 16.40 -3.83
C CYS A 75 3.69 17.18 -3.93
N GLY A 76 3.04 17.48 -2.81
CA GLY A 76 1.83 18.30 -2.76
C GLY A 76 0.55 17.59 -3.19
N TRP A 77 0.56 16.26 -3.28
CA TRP A 77 -0.62 15.49 -3.69
C TRP A 77 -1.71 15.53 -2.62
N THR A 78 -2.95 15.54 -3.07
CA THR A 78 -4.10 15.25 -2.23
C THR A 78 -4.09 13.78 -1.79
N THR A 79 -4.84 13.48 -0.73
CA THR A 79 -4.97 12.10 -0.25
C THR A 79 -5.66 11.22 -1.28
N GLU A 80 -6.56 11.79 -2.07
CA GLU A 80 -7.32 11.15 -3.14
C GLU A 80 -6.41 10.78 -4.31
N GLU A 81 -5.54 11.68 -4.76
CA GLU A 81 -4.52 11.40 -5.78
C GLU A 81 -3.56 10.30 -5.32
N TYR A 82 -3.10 10.34 -4.07
CA TYR A 82 -2.27 9.27 -3.50
C TYR A 82 -2.98 7.91 -3.54
N LYS A 83 -4.26 7.86 -3.13
CA LYS A 83 -5.02 6.60 -3.10
C LYS A 83 -5.25 6.05 -4.51
N ALA A 84 -5.57 6.91 -5.47
CA ALA A 84 -5.75 6.52 -6.87
C ALA A 84 -4.46 5.94 -7.46
N TRP A 85 -3.35 6.68 -7.33
CA TRP A 85 -2.05 6.22 -7.79
C TRP A 85 -1.60 4.93 -7.09
N LEU A 86 -1.80 4.82 -5.78
CA LEU A 86 -1.43 3.62 -5.03
C LEU A 86 -2.21 2.41 -5.54
N PHE A 87 -3.51 2.56 -5.77
CA PHE A 87 -4.35 1.51 -6.34
C PHE A 87 -3.87 1.08 -7.72
N GLU A 88 -3.70 2.03 -8.66
CA GLU A 88 -3.20 1.75 -10.01
C GLU A 88 -1.84 1.06 -10.00
N THR A 89 -0.91 1.58 -9.18
CA THR A 89 0.43 1.03 -9.06
C THR A 89 0.40 -0.40 -8.52
N LEU A 90 -0.41 -0.68 -7.50
CA LEU A 90 -0.54 -2.03 -6.96
C LEU A 90 -1.20 -2.98 -7.97
N CYS A 91 -2.23 -2.54 -8.67
CA CYS A 91 -2.86 -3.34 -9.72
C CYS A 91 -1.87 -3.67 -10.83
N ALA A 92 -1.15 -2.68 -11.34
CA ALA A 92 -0.18 -2.84 -12.42
C ALA A 92 1.01 -3.72 -12.02
N GLN A 93 1.47 -3.63 -10.77
CA GLN A 93 2.62 -4.41 -10.30
C GLN A 93 2.24 -5.83 -9.87
N LEU A 94 1.06 -6.04 -9.27
CA LEU A 94 0.75 -7.29 -8.57
C LEU A 94 -0.18 -8.21 -9.33
N LEU A 95 -1.05 -7.69 -10.20
CA LEU A 95 -2.06 -8.51 -10.85
C LEU A 95 -1.53 -9.09 -12.16
N ALA A 96 -1.89 -10.35 -12.43
CA ALA A 96 -1.76 -10.92 -13.76
C ALA A 96 -2.53 -10.05 -14.77
N ASP A 97 -2.03 -9.99 -16.01
CA ASP A 97 -2.45 -9.07 -17.07
C ASP A 97 -3.98 -9.08 -17.24
N ARG A 98 -4.63 -8.17 -16.52
CA ARG A 98 -6.07 -7.91 -16.49
C ARG A 98 -6.23 -6.60 -17.21
N SER A 99 -7.23 -6.47 -18.07
CA SER A 99 -7.38 -5.23 -18.81
C SER A 99 -7.52 -4.05 -17.83
N HIS A 100 -6.80 -2.95 -18.07
CA HIS A 100 -6.84 -1.76 -17.20
C HIS A 100 -8.28 -1.27 -16.96
N ALA A 101 -9.18 -1.47 -17.94
CA ALA A 101 -10.61 -1.16 -17.81
C ALA A 101 -11.34 -1.99 -16.73
N GLU A 102 -11.01 -3.28 -16.58
CA GLU A 102 -11.56 -4.13 -15.51
C GLU A 102 -11.02 -3.71 -14.14
N GLN A 103 -9.78 -3.21 -14.09
CA GLN A 103 -9.15 -2.73 -12.86
C GLN A 103 -9.76 -1.39 -12.41
N VAL A 104 -10.03 -0.47 -13.35
CA VAL A 104 -10.71 0.80 -13.07
C VAL A 104 -12.15 0.57 -12.61
N GLY A 105 -12.88 -0.36 -13.23
CA GLY A 105 -14.23 -0.73 -12.78
C GLY A 105 -14.27 -1.36 -11.38
N ALA A 106 -13.20 -2.04 -10.95
CA ALA A 106 -13.09 -2.57 -9.59
C ALA A 106 -12.95 -1.47 -8.51
N ALA A 107 -12.63 -0.23 -8.91
CA ALA A 107 -12.56 0.92 -8.01
C ALA A 107 -13.88 1.72 -7.94
N ASP A 108 -14.95 1.27 -8.59
CA ASP A 108 -16.24 1.93 -8.54
C ASP A 108 -16.77 2.07 -7.11
N GLY A 109 -17.14 3.31 -6.72
CA GLY A 109 -17.62 3.63 -5.38
C GLY A 109 -16.51 3.90 -4.34
N LEU A 110 -15.23 3.83 -4.72
CA LEU A 110 -14.14 4.24 -3.84
C LEU A 110 -13.99 5.77 -3.81
N SER A 111 -13.55 6.32 -2.67
CA SER A 111 -13.42 7.77 -2.47
C SER A 111 -12.50 8.47 -3.48
N PHE A 112 -11.69 7.70 -4.21
CA PHE A 112 -10.69 8.17 -5.16
C PHE A 112 -11.02 7.79 -6.62
N GLN A 113 -12.21 7.23 -6.88
CA GLN A 113 -12.63 6.83 -8.23
C GLN A 113 -12.52 7.98 -9.24
N ALA A 114 -12.87 9.21 -8.83
CA ALA A 114 -12.78 10.39 -9.69
C ALA A 114 -11.33 10.73 -10.12
N ALA A 115 -10.33 10.30 -9.35
CA ALA A 115 -8.92 10.53 -9.62
C ALA A 115 -8.27 9.42 -10.48
N LEU A 116 -8.99 8.34 -10.80
CA LEU A 116 -8.53 7.23 -11.66
C LEU A 116 -8.80 7.46 -13.17
N LYS A 117 -9.40 8.58 -13.55
CA LYS A 117 -9.64 8.89 -14.95
C LYS A 117 -8.40 9.53 -15.57
N PRO A 118 -7.93 9.05 -16.75
CA PRO A 118 -6.88 9.74 -17.48
C PRO A 118 -7.40 11.13 -17.90
N SER A 119 -6.57 12.15 -17.70
CA SER A 119 -6.77 13.48 -18.27
C SER A 119 -6.75 13.44 -19.80
#